data_AF-A0A950DP19-F1
#
_entry.id   AF-A0A950DP19-F1
#
_cell.length_a   1.000
_cell.length_b   1.000
_cell.length_c   1.000
_cell.angle_alpha   90.00
_cell.angle_beta   90.00
_cell.angle_gamma   90.00
#
_symmetry.space_group_name_H-M   'P 1'
#
loop_
_entity.id
_entity.type
_entity.pdbx_description
1 polymer ?
#
loop_
_entity_poly.entity_id
_entity_poly.type
_entity_poly.pdbx_seq_one_letter_code
_entity_poly.pdbx_strand_id
1 'polypeptide(L)'
;MEPQDPNWPIARAYAIRRGRGLAFAHEVLLQASEEFPNCGTIQFNLACYAAQLGQLDEARRRLCRAIEIDKAFSAMAKIDPDLQSIRNEIA
;
A
#
# COMPACT_ATOMS: atom_id res chain seq x y z
N MET A 1 3.59 13.89 -14.93
CA MET A 1 3.96 13.44 -13.58
C MET A 1 5.47 13.36 -13.57
N GLU A 2 6.10 14.11 -12.69
CA GLU A 2 7.57 14.14 -12.57
C GLU A 2 8.05 12.97 -11.70
N PRO A 3 9.28 12.46 -11.87
CA PRO A 3 9.83 11.36 -11.07
C PRO A 3 9.90 11.65 -9.56
N GLN A 4 9.90 12.93 -9.18
CA GLN A 4 9.98 13.40 -7.79
C GLN A 4 8.60 13.49 -7.11
N ASP A 5 7.52 13.21 -7.84
CA ASP A 5 6.16 13.15 -7.32
C ASP A 5 5.83 11.69 -6.95
N PRO A 6 5.43 11.39 -5.69
CA PRO A 6 5.04 10.03 -5.28
C PRO A 6 3.88 9.45 -6.11
N ASN A 7 3.10 10.28 -6.81
CA ASN A 7 2.05 9.82 -7.73
C ASN A 7 2.60 9.02 -8.92
N TRP A 8 3.84 9.28 -9.35
CA TRP A 8 4.46 8.55 -10.45
C TRP A 8 4.66 7.05 -10.15
N PRO A 9 5.37 6.66 -9.08
CA PRO A 9 5.51 5.25 -8.73
C PRO A 9 4.17 4.59 -8.37
N ILE A 10 3.23 5.34 -7.79
CA ILE A 10 1.86 4.84 -7.53
C ILE A 10 1.15 4.46 -8.84
N ALA A 11 1.12 5.37 -9.82
CA ALA A 11 0.50 5.12 -11.13
C ALA A 11 1.19 3.93 -11.85
N ARG A 12 2.52 3.87 -11.78
CA ARG A 12 3.31 2.76 -12.33
C ARG A 12 2.95 1.43 -11.66
N ALA A 13 2.89 1.37 -10.33
CA ALA A 13 2.53 0.17 -9.60
C ALA A 13 1.11 -0.31 -9.95
N TYR A 14 0.15 0.60 -10.08
CA TYR A 14 -1.20 0.25 -10.55
C TYR A 14 -1.20 -0.38 -11.94
N ALA A 15 -0.43 0.17 -12.88
CA ALA A 15 -0.30 -0.41 -14.22
C ALA A 15 0.35 -1.80 -14.18
N ILE A 16 1.43 -1.95 -13.40
CA ILE A 16 2.14 -3.23 -13.22
C ILE A 16 1.24 -4.29 -12.57
N ARG A 17 0.41 -3.93 -11.58
CA ARG A 17 -0.53 -4.87 -10.95
C ARG A 17 -1.41 -5.56 -11.98
N ARG A 18 -1.89 -4.81 -12.97
CA ARG A 18 -2.78 -5.30 -14.04
C ARG A 18 -2.04 -6.03 -15.16
N GLY A 19 -0.78 -5.70 -15.42
CA GLY A 19 -0.01 -6.28 -16.52
C GLY A 19 0.89 -7.46 -16.12
N ARG A 20 1.52 -7.39 -14.94
CA ARG A 20 2.53 -8.35 -14.47
C ARG A 20 2.17 -9.01 -13.14
N GLY A 21 1.19 -8.47 -12.41
CA GLY A 21 0.68 -9.04 -11.17
C GLY A 21 1.16 -8.30 -9.91
N LEU A 22 0.61 -8.76 -8.78
CA LEU A 22 0.76 -8.12 -7.46
C LEU A 22 2.21 -8.10 -6.95
N ALA A 23 2.95 -9.20 -7.09
CA ALA A 23 4.33 -9.29 -6.61
C ALA A 23 5.22 -8.19 -7.21
N PHE A 24 5.17 -7.99 -8.53
CA PHE A 24 5.93 -6.94 -9.19
C PHE A 24 5.45 -5.53 -8.80
N ALA A 25 4.15 -5.33 -8.60
CA ALA A 25 3.62 -4.04 -8.15
C ALA A 25 4.08 -3.71 -6.72
N HIS A 26 4.14 -4.73 -5.86
CA HIS A 26 4.66 -4.62 -4.49
C HIS A 26 6.12 -4.19 -4.48
N GLU A 27 6.99 -4.81 -5.29
CA GLU A 27 8.40 -4.43 -5.40
C GLU A 27 8.60 -2.96 -5.83
N VAL A 28 7.80 -2.48 -6.78
CA VAL A 28 7.87 -1.08 -7.23
C VAL A 28 7.52 -0.12 -6.10
N LEU A 29 6.46 -0.39 -5.34
CA LEU A 29 6.10 0.47 -4.21
C LEU A 29 7.05 0.32 -3.03
N LEU A 30 7.67 -0.85 -2.86
CA LEU A 30 8.66 -1.08 -1.81
C LEU A 30 9.85 -0.13 -2.00
N GLN A 31 10.39 -0.08 -3.23
CA GLN A 31 11.44 0.87 -3.61
C GLN A 31 10.99 2.32 -3.43
N ALA A 32 9.79 2.66 -3.91
CA ALA A 32 9.24 4.01 -3.76
C ALA A 32 9.04 4.41 -2.29
N SER A 33 8.82 3.45 -1.38
CA SER A 33 8.66 3.73 0.04
C SER A 33 9.94 4.19 0.73
N GLU A 34 11.10 3.89 0.15
CA GLU A 34 12.41 4.37 0.62
C GLU A 34 12.61 5.84 0.23
N GLU A 35 12.18 6.23 -0.97
CA GLU A 35 12.24 7.60 -1.47
C GLU A 35 11.17 8.51 -0.84
N PHE A 36 9.98 7.95 -0.58
CA PHE A 36 8.82 8.68 -0.07
C PHE A 36 8.26 8.05 1.23
N PRO A 37 9.04 8.02 2.32
CA PRO A 37 8.66 7.31 3.56
C PRO A 37 7.43 7.91 4.26
N ASN A 38 7.08 9.16 3.96
CA ASN A 38 5.94 9.88 4.52
C ASN A 38 4.75 9.95 3.56
N CYS A 39 4.74 9.19 2.46
CA CYS A 39 3.58 9.10 1.58
C CYS A 39 2.60 8.02 2.08
N GLY A 40 1.49 8.44 2.68
CA GLY A 40 0.48 7.52 3.21
C GLY A 40 -0.12 6.61 2.13
N THR A 41 -0.31 7.10 0.90
CA THR A 41 -0.84 6.31 -0.22
C THR A 41 0.09 5.17 -0.64
N ILE A 42 1.41 5.37 -0.61
CA ILE A 42 2.38 4.29 -0.88
C ILE A 42 2.28 3.21 0.20
N GLN A 43 2.27 3.62 1.47
CA GLN A 43 2.15 2.69 2.60
C GLN A 43 0.83 1.92 2.57
N PHE A 44 -0.29 2.59 2.23
CA PHE A 44 -1.60 1.97 2.13
C PHE A 44 -1.65 0.93 1.01
N ASN A 45 -1.16 1.28 -0.18
CA ASN A 45 -1.12 0.33 -1.30
C ASN A 45 -0.19 -0.87 -1.02
N LEU A 46 0.93 -0.65 -0.34
CA LEU A 46 1.79 -1.75 0.13
C LEU A 46 1.05 -2.67 1.09
N ALA A 47 0.24 -2.11 2.00
CA ALA A 47 -0.60 -2.91 2.89
C ALA A 47 -1.59 -3.79 2.11
N CYS A 48 -2.29 -3.22 1.12
CA CYS A 48 -3.23 -3.97 0.28
C CYS A 48 -2.54 -5.11 -0.47
N TYR A 49 -1.39 -4.83 -1.09
CA TYR A 49 -0.65 -5.83 -1.86
C TYR A 49 -0.09 -6.93 -0.97
N ALA A 50 0.50 -6.59 0.18
CA ALA A 50 0.99 -7.55 1.15
C ALA A 50 -0.14 -8.44 1.70
N ALA A 51 -1.31 -7.85 1.98
CA ALA A 51 -2.49 -8.60 2.46
C ALA A 51 -2.96 -9.64 1.43
N GLN A 52 -3.00 -9.26 0.14
CA GLN A 52 -3.38 -10.17 -0.95
C GLN A 52 -2.33 -11.23 -1.25
N LEU A 53 -1.05 -10.96 -0.98
CA LEU A 53 0.05 -11.92 -1.09
C LEU A 53 0.15 -12.84 0.14
N GLY A 54 -0.71 -12.67 1.15
CA GLY A 54 -0.69 -13.45 2.39
C GLY A 54 0.40 -13.04 3.38
N GLN A 55 1.08 -11.92 3.13
CA GLN A 55 2.13 -11.36 3.98
C GLN A 55 1.54 -10.48 5.10
N LEU A 56 0.74 -11.09 5.98
CA LEU A 56 -0.13 -10.38 6.91
C LEU A 56 0.64 -9.45 7.88
N ASP A 57 1.82 -9.88 8.35
CA ASP A 57 2.63 -9.06 9.26
C ASP A 57 3.15 -7.79 8.59
N GLU A 58 3.54 -7.87 7.32
CA GLU A 58 3.91 -6.68 6.55
C GLU A 58 2.70 -5.79 6.32
N ALA A 59 1.58 -6.38 5.90
CA ALA A 59 0.35 -5.65 5.66
C ALA A 59 -0.08 -4.80 6.86
N ARG A 60 0.01 -5.36 8.08
CA ARG A 60 -0.25 -4.66 9.34
C ARG A 60 0.68 -3.47 9.54
N ARG A 61 2.00 -3.69 9.46
CA ARG A 61 2.99 -2.62 9.69
C ARG A 61 2.79 -1.46 8.72
N ARG A 62 2.56 -1.79 7.44
CA ARG A 62 2.32 -0.81 6.37
C ARG A 62 1.02 -0.04 6.59
N LEU A 63 -0.04 -0.73 6.99
CA LEU A 63 -1.32 -0.08 7.27
C LEU A 63 -1.25 0.85 8.48
N CYS A 64 -0.65 0.41 9.59
CA CYS A 64 -0.43 1.27 10.76
C CYS A 64 0.34 2.53 10.36
N ARG A 65 1.40 2.38 9.56
CA ARG A 65 2.18 3.53 9.08
C ARG A 65 1.35 4.47 8.20
N ALA A 66 0.49 3.93 7.32
CA ALA A 66 -0.41 4.75 6.51
C ALA A 66 -1.37 5.57 7.41
N ILE A 67 -1.95 4.95 8.44
CA ILE A 67 -2.88 5.59 9.39
C ILE A 67 -2.17 6.66 10.25
N GLU A 68 -0.92 6.41 10.65
CA GLU A 68 -0.10 7.41 11.35
C GLU A 68 0.13 8.66 10.51
N ILE A 69 0.35 8.50 9.20
CA ILE A 69 0.55 9.61 8.27
C ILE A 69 -0.76 10.35 8.00
N ASP A 70 -1.84 9.59 7.72
CA ASP A 70 -3.18 10.13 7.50
C ASP A 70 -4.25 9.20 8.08
N LYS A 71 -4.95 9.68 9.10
CA LYS A 71 -6.00 8.93 9.80
C LYS A 71 -7.16 8.54 8.90
N ALA A 72 -7.35 9.21 7.75
CA ALA A 72 -8.39 8.86 6.78
C ALA A 72 -8.25 7.41 6.26
N PHE A 73 -7.01 6.87 6.23
CA PHE A 73 -6.77 5.49 5.82
C PHE A 73 -7.40 4.46 6.76
N SER A 74 -7.68 4.80 8.02
CA SER A 74 -8.39 3.90 8.93
C SER A 74 -9.82 3.64 8.45
N ALA A 75 -10.52 4.67 7.98
CA ALA A 75 -11.86 4.52 7.42
C ALA A 75 -11.83 3.74 6.10
N MET A 76 -10.83 4.01 5.25
CA MET A 76 -10.65 3.30 3.98
C MET A 76 -10.38 1.82 4.20
N ALA A 77 -9.53 1.46 5.17
CA ALA A 77 -9.17 0.08 5.45
C ALA A 77 -10.35 -0.80 5.90
N LYS A 78 -11.35 -0.21 6.54
CA LYS A 78 -12.56 -0.92 6.99
C LYS A 78 -13.42 -1.41 5.82
N ILE A 79 -13.36 -0.74 4.67
CA ILE A 79 -14.16 -1.06 3.49
C ILE A 79 -13.33 -1.68 2.34
N ASP A 80 -12.01 -1.55 2.37
CA ASP A 80 -11.15 -2.04 1.30
C ASP A 80 -11.11 -3.58 1.25
N PRO A 81 -11.56 -4.22 0.15
CA PRO A 81 -11.61 -5.67 0.04
C PRO A 81 -10.23 -6.33 0.05
N ASP A 82 -9.17 -5.64 -0.39
CA ASP A 82 -7.81 -6.16 -0.43
C ASP A 82 -7.27 -6.39 1.01
N LEU A 83 -7.82 -5.67 1.99
CA LEU A 83 -7.46 -5.75 3.40
C LEU A 83 -8.36 -6.66 4.24
N GLN A 84 -9.28 -7.42 3.62
CA GLN A 84 -10.21 -8.29 4.34
C GLN A 84 -9.48 -9.28 5.27
N SER A 85 -8.31 -9.78 4.88
CA SER A 85 -7.51 -10.74 5.65
C SER A 85 -6.97 -10.19 6.97
N ILE A 86 -6.82 -8.88 7.11
CA ILE A 86 -6.32 -8.22 8.32
C ILE A 86 -7.36 -7.31 8.99
N ARG A 87 -8.58 -7.22 8.44
CA ARG A 87 -9.60 -6.24 8.84
C ARG A 87 -10.04 -6.36 10.29
N ASN A 88 -10.13 -7.58 10.80
CA ASN A 88 -10.61 -7.85 12.16
C ASN A 88 -9.66 -7.33 13.27
N GLU A 89 -8.48 -6.85 12.90
CA GLU A 89 -7.46 -6.40 13.84
C GLU A 89 -7.24 -4.88 13.81
N ILE A 90 -8.01 -4.16 12.98
CA ILE A 90 -7.97 -2.70 12.82
C ILE A 90 -9.08 -2.03 13.67
N ALA A 91 -9.48 -2.66 14.77
CA ALA A 91 -10.58 -2.21 15.63
C ALA A 91 -10.25 -0.89 16.35
#